data_AF-A0A7L6N3K4-F1
#
_entry.id   AF-A0A7L6N3K4-F1
#
_cell.length_a   1.000
_cell.length_b   1.000
_cell.length_c   1.000
_cell.angle_alpha   90.00
_cell.angle_beta   90.00
_cell.angle_gamma   90.00
#
_symmetry.space_group_name_H-M   'P 1'
#
loop_
_entity.id
_entity.type
_entity.pdbx_description
1 polymer ?
#
loop_
_entity_poly.entity_id
_entity_poly.type
_entity_poly.pdbx_seq_one_letter_code
_entity_poly.pdbx_strand_id
1 'polypeptide(L)'
;MNKIQEEIFFLTKKLTGTINLIRIFFYTIISAGILMIVLSIFNMLSWEMALITFGISLLYSLLRDVSITKISNKQMVKYYQHARSNHENMSLYIPLLEKTYQGYFLKRAALIIDDGQLYLEAFRQRKNDKQGQISIPVKYGDRFVMDRQTIDKNHQSMTIDSTFSGQYYRFSIVNHKKAIENMNIAKKGGK
;
A
#
# COMPACT_ATOMS: atom_id res chain seq x y z
N MET A 1 7.41 20.26 2.34
CA MET A 1 7.49 19.08 1.44
C MET A 1 7.45 19.63 0.02
N ASN A 2 8.13 19.05 -0.98
CA ASN A 2 8.04 19.58 -2.36
C ASN A 2 6.62 19.33 -2.91
N LYS A 3 6.09 20.22 -3.75
CA LYS A 3 4.78 20.09 -4.42
C LYS A 3 4.58 18.72 -5.10
N ILE A 4 5.62 18.19 -5.77
CA ILE A 4 5.54 16.85 -6.40
C ILE A 4 5.29 15.77 -5.34
N GLN A 5 5.95 15.85 -4.19
CA GLN A 5 5.80 14.88 -3.11
C GLN A 5 4.40 14.96 -2.48
N GLU A 6 3.82 16.15 -2.37
CA GLU A 6 2.45 16.38 -1.91
C GLU A 6 1.42 15.77 -2.87
N GLU A 7 1.60 15.97 -4.17
CA GLU A 7 0.74 15.41 -5.21
C GLU A 7 0.80 13.88 -5.22
N ILE A 8 2.00 13.28 -5.11
CA ILE A 8 2.17 11.83 -4.97
C ILE A 8 1.41 11.31 -3.74
N PHE A 9 1.54 12.00 -2.60
CA PHE A 9 0.86 11.60 -1.36
C PHE A 9 -0.66 11.69 -1.49
N PHE A 10 -1.16 12.76 -2.09
CA PHE A 10 -2.58 12.95 -2.32
C PHE A 10 -3.15 11.84 -3.23
N LEU A 11 -2.50 11.58 -4.37
CA LEU A 11 -2.90 10.53 -5.29
C LEU A 11 -2.83 9.14 -4.64
N THR A 12 -1.77 8.88 -3.86
CA THR A 12 -1.61 7.60 -3.15
C THR A 12 -2.74 7.40 -2.14
N LYS A 13 -3.04 8.42 -1.32
CA LYS A 13 -4.15 8.40 -0.37
C LYS A 13 -5.50 8.19 -1.06
N LYS A 14 -5.70 8.76 -2.25
CA LYS A 14 -6.93 8.55 -3.03
C LYS A 14 -7.05 7.09 -3.48
N LEU A 15 -5.94 6.45 -3.84
CA LEU A 15 -5.92 5.03 -4.23
C LEU A 15 -6.09 4.09 -3.04
N THR A 16 -5.41 4.35 -1.91
CA THR A 16 -5.39 3.44 -0.75
C THR A 16 -6.47 3.72 0.29
N GLY A 17 -7.01 4.95 0.31
CA GLY A 17 -7.85 5.47 1.39
C GLY A 17 -9.31 5.68 1.01
N THR A 18 -9.76 5.11 -0.09
CA THR A 18 -11.18 5.05 -0.41
C THR A 18 -11.82 3.87 0.33
N ILE A 19 -12.93 4.16 1.02
CA ILE A 19 -13.77 3.11 1.61
C ILE A 19 -14.22 2.20 0.47
N ASN A 20 -13.88 0.92 0.56
CA ASN A 20 -14.21 -0.03 -0.49
C ASN A 20 -15.50 -0.77 -0.13
N LEU A 21 -16.62 -0.36 -0.73
CA LEU A 21 -17.93 -0.98 -0.52
C LEU A 21 -17.95 -2.46 -0.89
N ILE A 22 -17.25 -2.85 -1.97
CA ILE A 22 -17.14 -4.26 -2.39
C ILE A 22 -16.43 -5.06 -1.30
N ARG A 23 -15.34 -4.52 -0.75
CA ARG A 23 -14.60 -5.14 0.35
C ARG A 23 -15.50 -5.29 1.58
N ILE A 24 -16.19 -4.23 2.00
CA ILE A 24 -17.13 -4.25 3.13
C ILE A 24 -18.21 -5.31 2.92
N PHE A 25 -18.79 -5.38 1.73
CA PHE A 25 -19.84 -6.34 1.40
C PHE A 25 -19.35 -7.79 1.55
N PHE A 26 -18.21 -8.15 0.93
CA PHE A 26 -17.67 -9.51 1.05
C PHE A 26 -17.32 -9.87 2.51
N TYR A 27 -16.69 -8.96 3.25
CA TYR A 27 -16.37 -9.23 4.66
C TYR A 27 -17.63 -9.34 5.53
N THR A 28 -18.69 -8.60 5.21
CA THR A 28 -19.97 -8.70 5.92
C THR A 28 -20.62 -10.05 5.68
N ILE A 29 -20.68 -10.52 4.44
CA ILE A 29 -21.28 -11.82 4.11
C ILE A 29 -20.49 -12.96 4.75
N ILE A 30 -19.16 -12.92 4.67
CA ILE A 30 -18.31 -13.98 5.24
C ILE A 30 -18.44 -14.01 6.77
N SER A 31 -18.34 -12.84 7.43
CA SER A 31 -18.44 -12.79 8.90
C SER A 31 -19.84 -13.15 9.40
N ALA A 32 -20.90 -12.65 8.75
CA ALA A 32 -22.27 -13.02 9.07
C ALA A 32 -22.51 -14.53 8.82
N GLY A 33 -22.03 -15.07 7.70
CA GLY A 33 -22.16 -16.48 7.36
C GLY A 33 -21.53 -17.39 8.41
N ILE A 34 -20.30 -17.09 8.84
CA ILE A 34 -19.62 -17.86 9.90
C ILE A 34 -20.40 -17.79 11.22
N LEU A 35 -20.85 -16.60 11.62
CA LEU A 35 -21.62 -16.42 12.85
C LEU A 35 -22.97 -17.16 12.80
N MET A 36 -23.68 -17.10 11.67
CA MET A 36 -24.92 -17.85 11.48
C MET A 36 -24.70 -19.36 11.55
N ILE A 37 -23.62 -19.88 10.96
CA ILE A 37 -23.25 -21.31 11.08
C ILE A 37 -23.02 -21.67 12.55
N VAL A 38 -22.25 -20.87 13.28
CA VAL A 38 -21.98 -21.10 14.72
C VAL A 38 -23.28 -21.10 15.51
N LEU A 39 -24.13 -20.09 15.34
CA LEU A 39 -25.43 -20.00 16.03
C LEU A 39 -26.33 -21.19 15.70
N SER A 40 -26.30 -21.67 14.45
CA SER A 40 -27.07 -22.84 14.03
C SER A 40 -26.60 -24.12 14.72
N ILE A 41 -25.29 -24.31 14.89
CA ILE A 41 -24.74 -25.50 15.58
C ILE A 41 -25.20 -25.57 17.04
N PHE A 42 -25.35 -24.42 17.70
CA PHE A 42 -25.81 -24.33 19.08
C PHE A 42 -27.34 -24.23 19.21
N ASN A 43 -28.11 -24.38 18.12
CA ASN A 43 -29.56 -24.18 18.09
C ASN A 43 -30.02 -22.81 18.63
N MET A 44 -29.18 -21.78 18.46
CA MET A 44 -29.44 -20.40 18.89
C MET A 44 -29.87 -19.47 17.74
N LEU A 45 -30.06 -20.03 16.54
CA LEU A 45 -30.39 -19.23 15.35
C LEU A 45 -31.90 -18.93 15.30
N SER A 46 -32.26 -17.68 15.55
CA SER A 46 -33.57 -17.10 15.23
C SER A 46 -33.45 -16.04 14.14
N TRP A 47 -34.59 -15.59 13.59
CA TRP A 47 -34.61 -14.50 12.60
C TRP A 47 -34.05 -13.19 13.17
N GLU A 48 -34.38 -12.87 14.43
CA GLU A 48 -33.86 -11.71 15.15
C GLU A 48 -32.33 -11.81 15.30
N MET A 49 -31.83 -13.00 15.67
CA MET A 49 -30.40 -13.24 15.79
C MET A 49 -29.68 -13.14 14.44
N ALA A 50 -30.30 -13.57 13.34
CA ALA A 50 -29.75 -13.41 12.00
C ALA A 50 -29.61 -11.92 11.61
N LEU A 51 -30.62 -11.09 11.90
CA LEU A 51 -30.56 -9.65 11.68
C LEU A 51 -29.49 -8.96 12.54
N ILE A 52 -29.41 -9.30 13.82
CA ILE A 52 -28.37 -8.78 14.73
C ILE A 52 -26.98 -9.17 14.22
N THR A 53 -26.81 -10.44 13.84
CA THR A 53 -25.56 -10.97 13.29
C THR A 53 -25.13 -10.20 12.04
N PHE A 54 -26.07 -9.93 11.13
CA PHE A 54 -25.80 -9.15 9.93
C PHE A 54 -25.42 -7.70 10.27
N GLY A 55 -26.13 -7.05 11.19
CA GLY A 55 -25.85 -5.69 11.65
C GLY A 55 -24.46 -5.55 12.28
N ILE A 56 -24.09 -6.47 13.18
CA ILE A 56 -22.75 -6.51 13.80
C ILE A 56 -21.67 -6.76 12.76
N SER A 57 -21.91 -7.68 11.82
CA SER A 57 -20.97 -8.02 10.74
C SER A 57 -20.71 -6.85 9.80
N LEU A 58 -21.76 -6.08 9.49
CA LEU A 58 -21.66 -4.86 8.68
C LEU A 58 -20.86 -3.78 9.41
N LEU A 59 -21.19 -3.54 10.69
CA LEU A 59 -20.49 -2.56 11.52
C LEU A 59 -19.01 -2.93 11.67
N TYR A 60 -18.70 -4.19 11.96
CA TYR A 60 -17.33 -4.69 12.04
C TYR A 60 -16.57 -4.48 10.72
N SER A 61 -17.19 -4.82 9.59
CA SER A 61 -16.58 -4.68 8.27
C SER A 61 -16.29 -3.22 7.92
N LEU A 62 -17.21 -2.30 8.25
CA LEU A 62 -17.04 -0.86 8.08
C LEU A 62 -15.88 -0.34 8.96
N LEU A 63 -15.88 -0.66 10.26
CA LEU A 63 -14.85 -0.22 11.20
C LEU A 63 -13.46 -0.75 10.81
N ARG A 64 -13.39 -1.99 10.34
CA ARG A 64 -12.16 -2.59 9.82
C ARG A 64 -11.66 -1.83 8.60
N ASP A 65 -12.53 -1.48 7.66
CA ASP A 65 -12.16 -0.74 6.45
C ASP A 65 -11.59 0.65 6.75
N VAL A 66 -12.27 1.37 7.64
CA VAL A 66 -11.82 2.68 8.15
C VAL A 66 -10.47 2.55 8.85
N SER A 67 -10.30 1.51 9.66
CA SER A 67 -9.04 1.25 10.37
C SER A 67 -7.89 0.98 9.41
N ILE A 68 -8.10 0.14 8.39
CA ILE A 68 -7.09 -0.16 7.35
C ILE A 68 -6.68 1.13 6.63
N THR A 69 -7.65 1.96 6.23
CA THR A 69 -7.40 3.24 5.57
C THR A 69 -6.58 4.19 6.45
N LYS A 70 -6.99 4.37 7.71
CA LYS A 70 -6.31 5.24 8.68
C LYS A 70 -4.87 4.76 8.95
N ILE A 71 -4.69 3.45 9.14
CA ILE A 71 -3.38 2.84 9.39
C ILE A 71 -2.48 2.98 8.17
N SER A 72 -2.98 2.73 6.96
CA SER A 72 -2.21 2.86 5.72
C SER A 72 -1.71 4.30 5.53
N ASN A 73 -2.58 5.29 5.73
CA ASN A 73 -2.20 6.70 5.63
C ASN A 73 -1.14 7.09 6.68
N LYS A 74 -1.29 6.61 7.92
CA LYS A 74 -0.30 6.83 8.98
C LYS A 74 1.04 6.17 8.66
N GLN A 75 1.02 4.94 8.14
CA GLN A 75 2.23 4.20 7.75
C GLN A 75 2.96 4.89 6.60
N MET A 76 2.26 5.38 5.59
CA MET A 76 2.87 6.09 4.46
C MET A 76 3.67 7.31 4.93
N VAL A 77 3.10 8.13 5.82
CA VAL A 77 3.79 9.29 6.40
C VAL A 77 5.00 8.87 7.22
N LYS A 78 4.86 7.80 8.01
CA LYS A 78 5.94 7.28 8.85
C LYS A 78 7.11 6.74 8.04
N TYR A 79 6.84 5.99 6.97
CA TYR A 79 7.89 5.49 6.07
C TYR A 79 8.61 6.63 5.36
N TYR A 80 7.89 7.67 4.93
CA TYR A 80 8.50 8.86 4.38
C TYR A 80 9.37 9.62 5.39
N GLN A 81 8.90 9.80 6.63
CA GLN A 81 9.69 10.45 7.68
C GLN A 81 10.97 9.67 7.97
N HIS A 82 10.90 8.34 8.00
CA HIS A 82 12.06 7.48 8.18
C HIS A 82 13.04 7.57 7.00
N ALA A 83 12.54 7.49 5.77
CA ALA A 83 13.37 7.66 4.58
C ALA A 83 14.06 9.03 4.58
N ARG A 84 13.31 10.10 4.91
CA ARG A 84 13.85 11.46 4.98
C ARG A 84 14.93 11.64 6.04
N SER A 85 14.86 10.92 7.16
CA SER A 85 15.90 10.99 8.19
C SER A 85 17.16 10.20 7.84
N ASN A 86 17.06 9.20 6.97
CA ASN A 86 18.19 8.34 6.58
C ASN A 86 18.86 8.78 5.27
N HIS A 87 18.17 9.58 4.44
CA HIS A 87 18.65 10.06 3.15
C HIS A 87 18.71 11.59 3.14
N GLU A 88 19.91 12.15 3.41
CA GLU A 88 20.14 13.59 3.53
C GLU A 88 19.75 14.35 2.24
N ASN A 89 20.03 13.76 1.08
CA ASN A 89 19.81 14.35 -0.25
C ASN A 89 18.58 13.80 -0.96
N MET A 90 17.61 13.26 -0.20
CA MET A 90 16.40 12.68 -0.79
C MET A 90 15.63 13.73 -1.59
N SER A 91 15.50 13.51 -2.89
CA SER A 91 14.76 14.38 -3.80
C SER A 91 13.29 13.96 -3.94
N LEU A 92 13.02 12.65 -3.87
CA LEU A 92 11.68 12.10 -4.07
C LEU A 92 11.48 10.77 -3.34
N TYR A 93 10.29 10.60 -2.77
CA TYR A 93 9.81 9.35 -2.18
C TYR A 93 8.50 8.94 -2.85
N ILE A 94 8.47 7.73 -3.42
CA ILE A 94 7.32 7.19 -4.14
C ILE A 94 6.83 5.94 -3.38
N PRO A 95 5.67 6.02 -2.70
CA PRO A 95 5.09 4.85 -2.04
C PRO A 95 4.81 3.73 -3.04
N LEU A 96 5.11 2.49 -2.66
CA LEU A 96 4.71 1.33 -3.44
C LEU A 96 3.36 0.79 -2.99
N LEU A 97 2.57 0.37 -3.96
CA LEU A 97 1.24 -0.18 -3.78
C LEU A 97 1.18 -1.63 -4.29
N GLU A 98 0.27 -2.39 -3.71
CA GLU A 98 -0.16 -3.67 -4.20
C GLU A 98 -1.57 -3.52 -4.74
N LYS A 99 -1.74 -3.76 -6.04
CA LYS A 99 -3.06 -3.77 -6.67
C LYS A 99 -3.65 -5.17 -6.56
N THR A 100 -4.84 -5.25 -5.96
CA THR A 100 -5.64 -6.47 -5.85
C THR A 100 -7.05 -6.22 -6.40
N TYR A 101 -7.88 -7.26 -6.46
CA TYR A 101 -9.31 -7.11 -6.76
C TYR A 101 -10.06 -6.29 -5.70
N GLN A 102 -9.53 -6.19 -4.48
CA GLN A 102 -10.08 -5.41 -3.37
C GLN A 102 -9.55 -3.98 -3.32
N GLY A 103 -8.80 -3.54 -4.34
CA GLY A 103 -8.22 -2.20 -4.42
C GLY A 103 -6.71 -2.18 -4.17
N TYR A 104 -6.20 -1.00 -3.76
CA TYR A 104 -4.78 -0.74 -3.57
C TYR A 104 -4.40 -0.79 -2.09
N PHE A 105 -3.34 -1.54 -1.78
CA PHE A 105 -2.76 -1.61 -0.44
C PHE A 105 -1.35 -1.04 -0.43
N LEU A 106 -1.00 -0.31 0.63
CA LEU A 106 0.36 0.20 0.78
C LEU A 106 1.32 -0.97 1.05
N LYS A 107 2.34 -1.13 0.21
CA LYS A 107 3.44 -2.06 0.48
C LYS A 107 4.40 -1.47 1.49
N ARG A 108 5.14 -2.34 2.17
CA ARG A 108 6.25 -1.96 3.05
C ARG A 108 7.53 -1.71 2.25
N ALA A 109 7.40 -0.95 1.18
CA ALA A 109 8.52 -0.54 0.38
C ALA A 109 8.19 0.78 -0.33
N ALA A 110 9.23 1.51 -0.71
CA ALA A 110 9.12 2.74 -1.49
C ALA A 110 10.24 2.79 -2.52
N LEU A 111 10.02 3.55 -3.59
CA LEU A 111 11.13 4.01 -4.42
C LEU A 111 11.61 5.35 -3.88
N ILE A 112 12.92 5.51 -3.82
CA ILE A 112 13.56 6.72 -3.32
C ILE A 112 14.54 7.19 -4.37
N ILE A 113 14.52 8.49 -4.64
CA ILE A 113 15.55 9.14 -5.45
C ILE A 113 16.41 9.95 -4.49
N ASP A 114 17.63 9.48 -4.28
CA ASP A 114 18.62 10.09 -3.39
C ASP A 114 19.92 10.30 -4.17
N ASP A 115 20.44 11.53 -4.13
CA ASP A 115 21.61 11.96 -4.90
C ASP A 115 21.55 11.56 -6.40
N GLY A 116 20.36 11.76 -7.00
CA GLY A 116 20.12 11.41 -8.41
C GLY A 116 20.08 9.90 -8.72
N GLN A 117 20.21 9.03 -7.73
CA GLN A 117 20.16 7.58 -7.88
C GLN A 117 18.82 7.02 -7.39
N LEU A 118 18.35 5.97 -8.07
CA LEU A 118 17.11 5.29 -7.72
C LEU A 118 17.37 4.11 -6.80
N TYR A 119 16.64 4.05 -5.69
CA TYR A 119 16.66 2.96 -4.72
C TYR A 119 15.26 2.37 -4.56
N LEU A 120 15.22 1.06 -4.32
CA LEU A 120 14.07 0.40 -3.70
C LEU A 120 14.39 0.21 -2.23
N GLU A 121 13.62 0.84 -1.36
CA GLU A 121 13.79 0.71 0.09
C GLU A 121 12.67 -0.13 0.68
N ALA A 122 13.03 -1.23 1.35
CA ALA A 122 12.09 -2.12 2.03
C ALA A 122 12.07 -1.81 3.54
N PHE A 123 10.88 -1.60 4.10
CA PHE A 123 10.67 -1.25 5.50
C PHE A 123 10.32 -2.49 6.33
N ARG A 124 11.02 -2.69 7.45
CA ARG A 124 10.74 -3.80 8.37
C ARG A 124 9.41 -3.60 9.09
N GLN A 125 8.68 -4.68 9.34
CA GLN A 125 7.55 -4.67 10.27
C GLN A 125 8.06 -4.45 11.70
N ARG A 126 7.62 -3.36 12.33
CA ARG A 126 7.82 -3.18 13.78
C ARG A 126 7.00 -4.24 14.51
N LYS A 127 7.60 -4.95 15.47
CA LYS A 127 6.83 -5.83 16.36
C LYS A 127 6.04 -4.98 17.37
N ASN A 128 6.68 -3.95 17.93
CA ASN A 128 6.10 -3.04 18.93
C ASN A 128 6.46 -1.58 18.64
N ASP A 129 5.71 -0.65 19.25
CA ASP A 129 5.92 0.80 19.04
C ASP A 129 7.23 1.36 19.59
N LYS A 130 7.93 0.60 20.45
CA LYS A 130 9.24 0.96 21.00
C LYS A 130 10.43 0.66 20.06
N GLN A 131 10.28 -0.25 19.08
CA GLN A 131 11.39 -0.60 18.17
C GLN A 131 11.56 0.45 17.09
N GLY A 132 12.75 0.99 16.82
CA GLY A 132 12.97 1.90 15.69
C GLY A 132 12.43 1.34 14.36
N GLN A 133 12.04 2.22 13.43
CA GLN A 133 11.82 1.78 12.05
C GLN A 133 13.20 1.40 11.48
N ILE A 134 13.26 0.28 10.77
CA ILE A 134 14.47 -0.17 10.07
C ILE A 134 14.08 -0.35 8.62
N SER A 135 15.00 -0.03 7.72
CA SER A 135 14.84 -0.23 6.30
C SER A 135 16.13 -0.69 5.64
N ILE A 136 15.99 -1.25 4.44
CA ILE A 136 17.11 -1.72 3.63
C ILE A 136 16.96 -1.07 2.24
N PRO A 137 17.80 -0.08 1.90
CA PRO A 137 17.82 0.48 0.56
C PRO A 137 18.62 -0.42 -0.38
N VAL A 138 18.11 -0.64 -1.59
CA VAL A 138 18.77 -1.40 -2.64
C VAL A 138 18.82 -0.56 -3.91
N LYS A 139 20.04 -0.29 -4.38
CA LYS A 139 20.26 0.54 -5.56
C LYS A 139 19.75 -0.14 -6.82
N TYR A 140 19.14 0.63 -7.70
CA TYR A 140 18.76 0.19 -9.04
C TYR A 140 19.99 -0.26 -9.83
N GLY A 141 19.90 -1.40 -10.50
CA GLY A 141 20.97 -2.01 -11.30
C GLY A 141 21.85 -3.02 -10.56
N ASP A 142 21.85 -3.04 -9.23
CA ASP A 142 22.57 -4.06 -8.44
C ASP A 142 21.68 -5.30 -8.23
N ARG A 143 20.82 -5.27 -7.21
CA ARG A 143 19.86 -6.34 -6.92
C ARG A 143 18.42 -5.93 -7.17
N PHE A 144 18.20 -4.84 -7.89
CA PHE A 144 16.88 -4.32 -8.20
C PHE A 144 16.83 -3.78 -9.64
N VAL A 145 15.97 -4.35 -10.48
CA VAL A 145 15.77 -3.90 -11.87
C VAL A 145 14.28 -3.85 -12.17
N MET A 146 13.83 -2.82 -12.89
CA MET A 146 12.44 -2.72 -13.35
C MET A 146 12.35 -3.20 -14.79
N ASP A 147 11.62 -4.29 -15.02
CA ASP A 147 11.62 -5.02 -16.28
C ASP A 147 10.52 -4.53 -17.22
N ARG A 148 9.30 -4.34 -16.69
CA ARG A 148 8.14 -3.91 -17.47
C ARG A 148 7.30 -2.89 -16.73
N GLN A 149 6.75 -1.94 -17.47
CA GLN A 149 5.84 -0.91 -16.94
C GLN A 149 4.53 -0.98 -17.73
N THR A 150 3.40 -1.03 -17.03
CA THR A 150 2.06 -1.08 -17.63
C THR A 150 1.18 -0.06 -16.93
N ILE A 151 0.62 0.89 -17.68
CA ILE A 151 -0.33 1.88 -17.16
C ILE A 151 -1.70 1.21 -17.01
N ASP A 152 -2.37 1.48 -15.89
CA ASP A 152 -3.71 0.95 -15.65
C ASP A 152 -4.74 1.59 -16.59
N LYS A 153 -5.84 0.90 -16.87
CA LYS A 153 -6.89 1.36 -17.81
C LYS A 153 -7.45 2.74 -17.43
N ASN A 154 -7.57 3.00 -16.13
CA ASN A 154 -8.06 4.27 -15.60
C ASN A 154 -6.97 5.36 -15.49
N HIS A 155 -5.73 5.07 -15.91
CA HIS A 155 -4.57 5.95 -15.87
C HIS A 155 -4.21 6.49 -14.48
N GLN A 156 -4.72 5.90 -13.39
CA GLN A 156 -4.45 6.36 -12.03
C GLN A 156 -3.16 5.78 -11.45
N SER A 157 -2.76 4.60 -11.92
CA SER A 157 -1.57 3.91 -11.45
C SER A 157 -0.77 3.31 -12.60
N MET A 158 0.50 3.04 -12.33
CA MET A 158 1.39 2.28 -13.20
C MET A 158 1.84 1.05 -12.41
N THR A 159 1.66 -0.13 -13.01
CA THR A 159 2.17 -1.38 -12.48
C THR A 159 3.52 -1.67 -13.07
N ILE A 160 4.46 -2.02 -12.21
CA ILE A 160 5.85 -2.28 -12.52
C ILE A 160 6.14 -3.72 -12.12
N ASP A 161 6.58 -4.49 -13.11
CA ASP A 161 7.18 -5.79 -12.93
C ASP A 161 8.69 -5.58 -12.78
N SER A 162 9.26 -6.13 -11.72
CA SER A 162 10.67 -5.94 -11.38
C SER A 162 11.29 -7.23 -10.88
N THR A 163 12.62 -7.26 -10.87
CA THR A 163 13.41 -8.31 -10.25
C THR A 163 14.13 -7.74 -9.05
N PHE A 164 13.92 -8.34 -7.88
CA PHE A 164 14.57 -7.97 -6.62
C PHE A 164 15.30 -9.18 -6.03
N SER A 165 16.62 -9.10 -5.92
CA SER A 165 17.50 -10.19 -5.45
C SER A 165 17.22 -11.53 -6.17
N GLY A 166 17.02 -11.47 -7.49
CA GLY A 166 16.73 -12.65 -8.33
C GLY A 166 15.29 -13.16 -8.25
N GLN A 167 14.42 -12.51 -7.46
CA GLN A 167 13.01 -12.88 -7.34
C GLN A 167 12.12 -11.87 -8.06
N TYR A 168 11.07 -12.38 -8.69
CA TYR A 168 10.04 -11.53 -9.28
C TYR A 168 9.32 -10.73 -8.19
N TYR A 169 9.28 -9.41 -8.38
CA TYR A 169 8.67 -8.46 -7.47
C TYR A 169 7.78 -7.49 -8.27
N ARG A 170 6.46 -7.58 -8.05
CA ARG A 170 5.49 -6.71 -8.72
C ARG A 170 4.96 -5.65 -7.77
N PHE A 171 4.86 -4.41 -8.21
CA PHE A 171 4.23 -3.34 -7.44
C PHE A 171 3.58 -2.31 -8.34
N SER A 172 2.76 -1.44 -7.77
CA SER A 172 2.16 -0.31 -8.46
C SER A 172 2.60 1.00 -7.81
N ILE A 173 2.67 2.06 -8.61
CA ILE A 173 2.88 3.43 -8.16
C ILE A 173 1.76 4.31 -8.72
N VAL A 174 1.56 5.49 -8.13
CA VAL A 174 0.68 6.50 -8.73
C VAL A 174 1.22 6.94 -10.09
N ASN A 175 0.34 7.13 -11.06
CA ASN A 175 0.73 7.58 -12.39
C ASN A 175 0.93 9.10 -12.40
N HIS A 176 2.07 9.56 -11.88
CA HIS A 176 2.42 10.98 -11.82
C HIS A 176 3.55 11.30 -12.79
N LYS A 177 3.26 12.09 -13.83
CA LYS A 177 4.17 12.34 -14.97
C LYS A 177 5.57 12.77 -14.54
N LYS A 178 5.69 13.82 -13.73
CA LYS A 178 7.01 14.32 -13.26
C LYS A 178 7.75 13.33 -12.37
N ALA A 179 7.01 12.51 -11.61
CA ALA A 179 7.65 11.51 -10.75
C ALA A 179 8.26 10.38 -11.58
N ILE A 180 7.55 9.97 -12.63
CA ILE A 180 8.01 8.97 -13.61
C ILE A 180 9.21 9.51 -14.40
N GLU A 181 9.17 10.78 -14.83
CA GLU A 181 10.30 11.45 -15.49
C GLU A 181 11.54 11.45 -14.59
N ASN A 182 11.42 11.91 -13.34
CA ASN A 182 12.53 11.90 -12.38
C ASN A 182 13.07 10.48 -12.13
N MET A 183 12.17 9.50 -11.99
CA MET A 183 12.56 8.10 -11.84
C MET A 183 13.36 7.60 -13.05
N ASN A 184 12.95 7.94 -14.27
CA ASN A 184 13.64 7.51 -15.49
C ASN A 184 14.99 8.20 -15.66
N ILE A 185 15.14 9.45 -15.21
CA ILE A 185 16.44 10.14 -15.14
C ILE A 185 17.34 9.44 -14.13
N ALA A 186 16.83 9.15 -12.93
CA ALA A 186 17.61 8.51 -11.86
C ALA A 186 18.06 7.09 -12.20
N LYS A 187 17.29 6.35 -13.02
CA LYS A 187 17.72 5.06 -13.59
C LYS A 187 18.94 5.17 -14.50
N LYS A 188 19.10 6.30 -15.20
CA LYS A 188 20.21 6.54 -16.14
C LYS A 188 21.46 7.00 -15.41
N GLY A 189 21.33 7.84 -14.38
CA GLY A 189 22.46 8.34 -13.58
C GLY A 189 23.09 7.31 -12.63
N GLY A 190 22.46 6.14 -12.46
CA GLY A 190 22.99 5.02 -11.68
C GLY A 190 23.86 4.03 -12.46
N LYS A 191 24.00 4.22 -13.79
CA LYS A 191 24.93 3.49 -14.66
C LYS A 191 26.21 4.29 -14.84
#